data_AF-A0A0M3JGG9-F1
#
_entry.id   AF-A0A0M3JGG9-F1
#
_cell.length_a   1.000
_cell.length_b   1.000
_cell.length_c   1.000
_cell.angle_alpha   90.00
_cell.angle_beta   90.00
_cell.angle_gamma   90.00
#
_symmetry.space_group_name_H-M   'P 1'
#
loop_
_entity.id
_entity.type
_entity.pdbx_description
1 polymer ?
#
loop_
_entity_poly.entity_id
_entity_poly.type
_entity_poly.pdbx_seq_one_letter_code
_entity_poly.pdbx_strand_id
1 'polypeptide(L)'
;LCYNAGIDATDILNKLRHRHANGDKWSGVDINTESVRNNLDACIWEPALVKKNAIVAATEAACLVLSIDQTVKNPRAQSGGSMPGMPGQQ
;
A
#
# COMPACT_ATOMS: atom_id res chain seq x y z
N LEU A 1 -2.79 -11.35 2.30
CA LEU A 1 -2.15 -12.68 2.23
C LEU A 1 -3.16 -13.77 2.57
N CYS A 2 -3.65 -13.88 3.82
CA CYS A 2 -4.59 -14.94 4.22
C CYS A 2 -5.86 -15.00 3.36
N TYR A 3 -6.49 -13.85 3.06
CA TYR A 3 -7.65 -13.78 2.16
C TYR A 3 -7.35 -14.32 0.75
N ASN A 4 -6.16 -14.06 0.20
CA ASN A 4 -5.77 -14.55 -1.13
C ASN A 4 -5.53 -16.06 -1.11
N ALA A 5 -5.21 -16.62 0.06
CA ALA A 5 -5.00 -18.03 0.28
C ALA A 5 -6.28 -18.79 0.70
N GLY A 6 -7.40 -18.09 0.92
CA GLY A 6 -8.63 -18.70 1.44
C GLY A 6 -8.58 -19.09 2.92
N ILE A 7 -7.57 -18.64 3.66
CA ILE A 7 -7.34 -18.96 5.08
C ILE A 7 -8.01 -17.91 5.97
N ASP A 8 -8.55 -18.32 7.13
CA ASP A 8 -9.10 -17.40 8.12
C ASP A 8 -8.02 -16.42 8.64
N ALA A 9 -8.12 -15.18 8.17
CA ALA A 9 -7.20 -14.11 8.52
C ALA A 9 -7.24 -13.76 10.02
N THR A 10 -8.39 -13.93 10.68
CA THR A 10 -8.59 -13.52 12.07
C THR A 10 -7.86 -14.45 13.02
N ASP A 11 -8.01 -15.77 12.83
CA ASP A 11 -7.33 -16.78 13.63
C ASP A 11 -5.80 -16.71 13.46
N ILE A 12 -5.31 -16.63 12.22
CA ILE A 12 -3.88 -16.48 11.94
C ILE A 12 -3.31 -15.21 12.57
N LEU A 13 -4.02 -14.09 12.48
CA LEU A 13 -3.57 -12.83 13.06
C LEU A 13 -3.49 -12.89 14.59
N ASN A 14 -4.45 -13.55 15.24
CA ASN A 14 -4.43 -13.72 16.69
C ASN A 14 -3.25 -14.60 17.14
N LYS A 15 -3.01 -15.72 16.46
CA LYS A 15 -1.85 -16.59 16.73
C LYS A 15 -0.53 -15.85 16.53
N LEU A 16 -0.43 -15.07 15.45
CA LEU A 16 0.77 -14.28 15.12
C LEU A 16 1.06 -13.23 16.19
N ARG A 17 0.04 -12.45 16.57
CA ARG A 17 0.14 -11.43 17.63
C ARG A 17 0.55 -12.03 18.97
N HIS A 18 -0.01 -13.18 19.33
CA HIS A 18 0.35 -13.86 20.57
C HIS A 18 1.83 -14.27 20.58
N ARG A 19 2.34 -14.87 19.50
CA ARG A 19 3.76 -15.24 19.40
C ARG A 19 4.70 -14.03 19.42
N HIS A 20 4.35 -12.96 18.71
CA HIS A 20 5.11 -11.71 18.72
C HIS A 20 5.14 -11.07 20.11
N ALA A 21 4.03 -11.11 20.85
CA ALA A 21 3.97 -10.63 22.22
C ALA A 21 4.87 -11.44 23.17
N ASN A 22 5.05 -12.74 22.90
CA ASN A 22 5.95 -13.61 23.65
C ASN A 22 7.43 -13.49 23.22
N GLY A 23 7.77 -12.55 22.32
CA GLY A 23 9.15 -12.25 21.92
C GLY A 23 9.64 -13.00 20.67
N ASP A 24 8.80 -13.81 20.02
CA ASP A 24 9.17 -14.44 18.75
C ASP A 24 9.11 -13.42 17.61
N LYS A 25 10.25 -12.84 17.26
CA LYS A 25 10.35 -11.81 16.20
C LYS A 25 10.12 -12.35 14.79
N TRP A 26 10.45 -13.62 14.55
CA TRP A 26 10.51 -14.19 13.20
C TRP A 26 9.28 -15.00 12.83
N SER A 27 8.33 -15.12 13.75
CA SER A 27 7.00 -15.67 13.46
C SER A 27 6.35 -14.97 12.27
N GLY A 28 5.91 -15.74 11.28
CA GLY A 28 5.24 -15.29 10.07
C GLY A 28 4.19 -16.31 9.58
N VAL A 29 3.46 -15.95 8.54
CA VAL A 29 2.33 -16.74 8.03
C VAL A 29 2.84 -17.85 7.10
N ASP A 30 2.43 -19.10 7.38
CA ASP A 30 2.60 -20.23 6.49
C ASP A 30 1.27 -20.56 5.81
N ILE A 31 1.26 -20.45 4.48
CA ILE A 31 0.08 -20.73 3.66
C ILE A 31 -0.11 -22.24 3.48
N ASN A 32 0.97 -23.02 3.42
CA ASN A 32 0.89 -24.45 3.12
C ASN A 32 0.35 -25.25 4.31
N THR A 33 0.66 -24.80 5.53
CA THR A 33 0.24 -25.45 6.78
C THR A 33 -0.89 -24.71 7.49
N GLU A 34 -1.42 -23.65 6.87
CA GLU A 34 -2.47 -22.78 7.42
C GLU A 34 -2.19 -22.35 8.87
N SER A 35 -0.94 -21.97 9.16
CA SER A 35 -0.48 -21.72 10.52
C SER A 35 0.61 -20.64 10.57
N VAL A 36 1.19 -20.44 11.75
CA VAL A 36 2.31 -19.53 11.97
C VAL A 36 3.60 -20.33 12.11
N ARG A 37 4.66 -19.92 11.43
CA ARG A 37 5.98 -20.56 11.47
C ARG A 37 7.10 -19.54 11.66
N ASN A 38 8.31 -19.99 11.99
CA ASN A 38 9.49 -19.13 11.93
C ASN A 38 9.92 -18.91 10.47
N ASN A 39 9.87 -17.66 10.00
CA ASN A 39 10.24 -17.31 8.64
C ASN A 39 11.75 -17.31 8.39
N LEU A 40 12.58 -17.11 9.42
CA LEU A 40 14.03 -17.16 9.29
C LEU A 40 14.48 -18.59 8.94
N ASP A 41 13.97 -19.58 9.68
CA ASP A 41 14.27 -21.00 9.44
C ASP A 41 13.68 -21.50 8.12
N ALA A 42 12.58 -20.90 7.68
CA ALA A 42 11.95 -21.20 6.38
C ALA A 42 12.62 -20.51 5.19
N CYS A 43 13.71 -19.76 5.41
CA CYS A 43 14.39 -18.96 4.38
C CYS A 43 13.46 -17.94 3.69
N ILE A 44 12.48 -17.41 4.41
CA ILE A 44 11.55 -16.37 3.92
C ILE A 44 11.99 -15.03 4.49
N TRP A 45 12.84 -14.33 3.74
CA TRP A 45 13.33 -13.01 4.10
C TRP A 45 13.37 -12.09 2.89
N GLU A 46 13.36 -10.79 3.14
CA GLU A 46 13.45 -9.78 2.11
C GLU A 46 14.39 -8.63 2.55
N PRO A 47 14.94 -7.86 1.62
CA PRO A 47 15.85 -6.78 1.95
C PRO A 47 15.15 -5.70 2.81
N ALA A 48 15.81 -5.28 3.89
CA ALA A 48 15.29 -4.24 4.77
C ALA A 48 14.97 -2.92 4.05
N LEU A 49 15.68 -2.63 2.95
CA LEU A 49 15.44 -1.47 2.09
C LEU A 49 14.01 -1.47 1.52
N VAL A 50 13.50 -2.62 1.11
CA VAL A 50 12.15 -2.75 0.53
C VAL A 50 11.10 -2.40 1.59
N LYS A 51 11.22 -2.95 2.81
CA LYS A 51 10.30 -2.63 3.92
C LYS A 51 10.34 -1.16 4.32
N LYS A 52 11.54 -0.55 4.41
CA LYS A 52 11.68 0.88 4.76
C LYS A 52 11.01 1.77 3.72
N ASN A 53 11.31 1.54 2.44
CA ASN A 53 10.74 2.34 1.35
C ASN A 53 9.22 2.20 1.29
N ALA A 54 8.69 0.98 1.51
CA ALA A 54 7.24 0.77 1.53
C ALA A 54 6.54 1.56 2.65
N ILE A 55 7.08 1.57 3.86
CA ILE A 55 6.50 2.31 5.00
C ILE A 55 6.55 3.82 4.76
N VAL A 56 7.70 4.33 4.31
CA VAL A 56 7.88 5.77 4.02
C VAL A 56 6.91 6.21 2.92
N ALA A 57 6.91 5.52 1.78
CA ALA A 57 6.04 5.87 0.66
C ALA A 57 4.54 5.81 1.02
N ALA A 58 4.12 4.79 1.79
CA ALA A 58 2.73 4.68 2.23
C ALA A 58 2.35 5.82 3.19
N THR A 59 3.25 6.20 4.09
CA THR A 59 3.00 7.27 5.06
C THR A 59 2.94 8.62 4.35
N GLU A 60 3.86 8.91 3.43
CA GLU A 60 3.86 10.15 2.64
C GLU A 60 2.59 10.26 1.79
N ALA A 61 2.20 9.18 1.11
CA ALA A 61 0.96 9.15 0.34
C ALA A 61 -0.28 9.39 1.22
N ALA A 62 -0.34 8.77 2.40
CA ALA A 62 -1.45 8.97 3.34
C ALA A 62 -1.51 10.42 3.86
N CYS A 63 -0.37 10.99 4.27
CA CYS A 63 -0.29 12.39 4.72
C CYS A 63 -0.72 13.36 3.61
N LEU A 64 -0.29 13.11 2.37
CA LEU A 64 -0.67 13.93 1.22
C LEU A 64 -2.18 13.88 0.99
N VAL A 65 -2.77 12.68 0.94
CA VAL A 65 -4.22 12.53 0.75
C VAL A 65 -5.01 13.19 1.88
N LEU A 66 -4.59 13.01 3.14
CA LEU A 66 -5.26 13.61 4.30
C LEU A 66 -5.12 15.14 4.36
N SER A 67 -4.11 15.72 3.70
CA SER A 67 -3.92 17.18 3.64
C SER A 67 -4.82 17.89 2.62
N ILE A 68 -5.52 17.14 1.76
CA ILE A 68 -6.41 17.71 0.74
C ILE A 68 -7.76 18.05 1.37
N ASP A 69 -8.04 19.33 1.55
CA ASP A 69 -9.36 19.81 1.97
C ASP A 69 -10.36 19.84 0.80
N GLN A 70 -9.89 20.26 -0.37
CA GLN A 70 -10.75 20.47 -1.55
C GLN A 70 -10.10 19.93 -2.81
N THR A 71 -10.92 19.31 -3.66
CA THR A 71 -10.51 18.88 -5.00
C THR A 71 -11.29 19.69 -6.04
N VAL A 72 -10.58 20.49 -6.84
CA VAL A 72 -11.18 21.21 -7.98
C VAL A 72 -10.98 20.39 -9.25
N LYS A 73 -12.07 20.06 -9.94
CA LYS A 73 -12.03 19.42 -11.26
C LYS A 73 -12.32 20.48 -12.31
N ASN A 74 -11.37 20.74 -13.21
CA ASN A 74 -11.64 21.54 -14.40
C ASN A 74 -12.11 20.59 -15.51
N PRO A 75 -13.41 20.50 -15.85
CA PRO A 75 -13.82 19.80 -17.05
C PRO A 75 -13.09 20.44 -18.22
N ARG A 76 -12.41 19.64 -19.06
CA ARG A 76 -11.79 20.16 -20.28
C ARG A 76 -12.84 21.00 -21.00
N ALA A 77 -12.62 22.31 -21.10
CA ALA A 77 -13.41 23.14 -21.99
C ALA A 77 -13.34 22.43 -23.35
N GLN A 78 -14.50 22.01 -23.85
CA GLN A 78 -14.63 21.66 -25.27
C GLN A 78 -14.06 22.88 -25.99
N SER A 79 -12.94 22.70 -26.67
CA SER A 79 -12.21 23.75 -27.40
C SER A 79 -13.22 24.64 -28.12
N GLY A 80 -13.51 25.78 -27.51
CA GLY A 80 -14.65 26.62 -27.83
C GLY A 80 -14.24 28.04 -27.53
N GLY A 81 -13.42 28.57 -28.43
CA GLY A 81 -12.84 29.90 -28.29
C GLY A 81 -11.79 30.11 -29.37
N SER A 82 -12.26 30.34 -30.60
CA SER A 82 -11.55 31.12 -31.61
C SER A 82 -10.90 32.32 -30.92
N MET A 83 -9.57 32.44 -31.03
CA MET A 83 -8.82 33.62 -30.56
C MET A 83 -9.39 34.88 -31.22
N PRO A 84 -10.00 35.82 -30.49
CA PRO A 84 -10.38 37.11 -31.05
C PRO A 84 -9.12 37.97 -31.14
N GLY A 85 -8.72 38.33 -32.36
CA GLY A 85 -7.80 39.44 -32.59
C GLY A 85 -6.44 39.13 -33.20
N MET A 86 -6.29 38.13 -34.08
CA MET A 86 -5.14 38.11 -34.99
C MET A 86 -5.49 38.94 -36.25
N PRO A 87 -4.91 40.14 -36.45
CA PRO A 87 -5.13 40.92 -37.65
C PRO A 87 -4.50 40.19 -38.83
N GLY A 88 -5.26 40.06 -39.91
CA GLY A 88 -4.80 39.42 -41.14
C GLY A 88 -3.50 40.04 -41.65
N GLN A 89 -2.50 39.20 -41.90
CA GLN A 89 -1.43 39.54 -42.83
C GLN A 89 -1.95 39.27 -44.24
N GLN A 90 -1.89 40.33 -45.05
CA GLN A 90 -2.14 40.34 -46.49
C GLN A 90 -1.15 39.46 -47.25
#